data_AF-A0A8J2YIP4-F1
#
_entry.id   AF-A0A8J2YIP4-F1
#
_cell.length_a   1.000
_cell.length_b   1.000
_cell.length_c   1.000
_cell.angle_alpha   90.00
_cell.angle_beta   90.00
_cell.angle_gamma   90.00
#
_symmetry.space_group_name_H-M   'P 1'
#
loop_
_entity.id
_entity.type
_entity.pdbx_description
1 polymer ?
#
loop_
_entity_poly.entity_id
_entity_poly.type
_entity_poly.pdbx_seq_one_letter_code
_entity_poly.pdbx_strand_id
1 'polypeptide(L)'
;MIDTAIPNQVFVRSQLVETLPAPKSEVGPLAWARANLFSGPINSLLTIIGFGLLAYILFALLDFLVLRAVWTGENREACLGPEVGACWPFIKAKFGQLVYGFYPVDERWRPNLVFLLGAILIVPLMVRTAPFKLANAVLFFVVYPVVAFFLLQGDVLGLPLVSTRIWGGILVTLVVAVVGIVASLPLGIVLALGRRSQLPIIRFASIAFIEFWRGVPLITVLFFATYMLPLFLPRGLEFNGLLRALVGVSLFAAAYMAEVVRGGLQAIPRGQYEGAMAVGLGYWRMMFLIILPQALKLVIPGIVNTFIGLFKDTTLVLIVSILDLLGQLRAAFADPNWATPVTEFTGYAFAGFFYFFFCYGMSRYSRYVERRLNTGHKR
;
A
#
# COMPACT_ATOMS: atom_id res chain seq x y z
N MET A 1 43.38 44.39 -66.56
CA MET A 1 44.10 43.92 -65.36
C MET A 1 43.85 44.98 -64.30
N ILE A 2 43.17 44.74 -63.17
CA ILE A 2 43.03 43.54 -62.35
C ILE A 2 41.58 43.46 -61.87
N ASP A 3 40.98 42.29 -62.02
CA ASP A 3 39.63 41.94 -61.58
C ASP A 3 39.66 41.62 -60.08
N THR A 4 39.08 42.47 -59.24
CA THR A 4 39.03 42.30 -57.77
C THR A 4 37.67 41.75 -57.32
N ALA A 5 37.21 40.66 -57.93
CA ALA A 5 36.11 39.88 -57.40
C ALA A 5 36.64 38.98 -56.27
N ILE A 6 36.50 39.43 -55.02
CA ILE A 6 36.69 38.55 -53.85
C ILE A 6 35.49 37.60 -53.83
N PRO A 7 35.66 36.28 -54.00
CA PRO A 7 34.54 35.36 -53.91
C PRO A 7 33.96 35.42 -52.49
N ASN A 8 32.64 35.63 -52.41
CA ASN A 8 31.88 35.52 -51.17
C ASN A 8 32.08 34.10 -50.62
N GLN A 9 33.06 33.92 -49.73
CA GLN A 9 33.24 32.69 -48.97
C GLN A 9 32.09 32.62 -47.97
N VAL A 10 30.99 32.03 -48.41
CA VAL A 10 29.89 31.66 -47.54
C VAL A 10 30.44 30.57 -46.61
N PHE A 11 30.72 30.92 -45.36
CA PHE A 11 31.16 30.01 -44.31
C PHE A 11 29.99 29.10 -43.87
N VAL A 12 29.46 28.32 -44.81
CA VAL A 12 28.46 27.29 -44.53
C VAL A 12 29.15 25.95 -44.60
N ARG A 13 29.09 25.26 -43.48
CA ARG A 13 29.81 24.03 -43.23
C ARG A 13 29.21 22.89 -44.07
N SER A 14 30.04 22.24 -44.89
CA SER A 14 29.64 21.21 -45.85
C SER A 14 29.61 19.78 -45.29
N GLN A 15 30.13 19.56 -44.07
CA GLN A 15 30.18 18.26 -43.41
C GLN A 15 29.68 18.39 -41.96
N LEU A 16 28.92 17.40 -41.47
CA LEU A 16 28.51 17.37 -40.05
C LEU A 16 29.72 17.18 -39.14
N VAL A 17 29.72 17.76 -37.92
CA VAL A 17 30.86 17.63 -36.97
C VAL A 17 30.68 16.25 -36.39
N GLU A 18 31.76 15.48 -36.34
CA GLU A 18 31.76 14.22 -35.61
C GLU A 18 31.41 14.54 -34.15
N THR A 19 30.33 13.92 -33.66
CA THR A 19 29.84 14.17 -32.31
C THR A 19 30.88 13.75 -31.29
N LEU A 20 31.59 14.72 -30.71
CA LEU A 20 32.50 14.47 -29.61
C LEU A 20 31.68 14.07 -28.37
N PRO A 21 32.18 13.14 -27.54
CA PRO A 21 31.53 12.82 -26.28
C PRO A 21 31.49 14.05 -25.38
N ALA A 22 30.44 14.16 -24.55
CA ALA A 22 30.30 15.27 -23.61
C ALA A 22 31.56 15.41 -22.74
N PRO A 23 31.97 16.64 -22.39
CA PRO A 23 33.14 16.87 -21.54
C PRO A 23 33.04 16.04 -20.26
N LYS A 24 34.14 15.42 -19.83
CA LYS A 24 34.16 14.61 -18.59
C LYS A 24 33.69 15.37 -17.34
N SER A 25 33.70 16.70 -17.38
CA SER A 25 33.16 17.59 -16.34
C SER A 25 31.64 17.67 -16.29
N GLU A 26 30.94 17.26 -17.35
CA GLU A 26 29.47 17.31 -17.47
C GLU A 26 28.81 15.93 -17.40
N VAL A 27 29.61 14.86 -17.43
CA VAL A 27 29.12 13.47 -17.36
C VAL A 27 29.66 12.77 -16.13
N GLY A 28 28.79 12.06 -15.43
CA GLY A 28 29.13 11.19 -14.30
C GLY A 28 28.59 11.65 -12.94
N PRO A 29 28.79 10.85 -11.88
CA PRO A 29 28.19 11.10 -10.57
C PRO A 29 28.65 12.41 -9.91
N LEU A 30 29.93 12.77 -10.10
CA LEU A 30 30.52 14.02 -9.59
C LEU A 30 29.95 15.25 -10.30
N ALA A 31 29.79 15.20 -11.63
CA ALA A 31 29.15 16.26 -12.39
C ALA A 31 27.68 16.43 -11.99
N TRP A 32 26.96 15.32 -11.82
CA TRP A 32 25.58 15.33 -11.31
C TRP A 32 25.48 15.93 -9.91
N ALA A 33 26.36 15.55 -8.98
CA ALA A 33 26.38 16.09 -7.63
C ALA A 33 26.68 17.59 -7.62
N ARG A 34 27.66 18.05 -8.42
CA ARG A 34 27.96 19.48 -8.56
C ARG A 34 26.78 20.26 -9.14
N ALA A 35 26.09 19.69 -10.13
CA ALA A 35 24.97 20.34 -10.80
C ALA A 35 23.65 20.32 -9.99
N ASN A 36 23.42 19.31 -9.14
CA ASN A 36 22.15 19.15 -8.41
C ASN A 36 22.24 19.47 -6.92
N LEU A 37 23.36 19.14 -6.26
CA LEU A 37 23.55 19.31 -4.82
C LEU A 37 24.36 20.57 -4.50
N PHE A 38 25.38 20.88 -5.30
CA PHE A 38 26.34 21.96 -5.03
C PHE A 38 26.37 23.04 -6.12
N SER A 39 25.21 23.31 -6.74
CA SER A 39 25.12 24.21 -7.91
C SER A 39 25.34 25.69 -7.59
N GLY A 40 25.27 26.06 -6.31
CA GLY A 40 25.53 27.41 -5.82
C GLY A 40 25.75 27.40 -4.30
N PRO A 41 26.18 28.53 -3.71
CA PRO A 41 26.54 28.60 -2.30
C PRO A 41 25.39 28.24 -1.35
N ILE A 42 24.16 28.68 -1.67
CA ILE A 42 22.95 28.35 -0.87
C ILE A 42 22.63 26.86 -0.97
N ASN A 43 22.64 26.29 -2.18
CA ASN A 43 22.36 24.87 -2.37
C ASN A 43 23.43 23.97 -1.71
N SER A 44 24.70 24.38 -1.76
CA SER A 44 25.79 23.72 -1.05
C SER A 44 25.57 23.76 0.47
N LEU A 45 25.17 24.91 1.02
CA LEU A 45 24.86 25.04 2.44
C LEU A 45 23.66 24.16 2.85
N LEU A 46 22.56 24.22 2.10
CA LEU A 46 21.37 23.39 2.35
C LEU A 46 21.68 21.90 2.24
N THR A 47 22.51 21.51 1.28
CA THR A 47 22.97 20.14 1.11
C THR A 47 23.80 19.68 2.31
N ILE A 48 24.77 20.49 2.77
CA ILE A 48 25.60 20.16 3.94
C ILE A 48 24.75 20.06 5.21
N ILE A 49 23.84 21.02 5.45
CA ILE A 49 22.91 20.98 6.57
C ILE A 49 22.01 19.75 6.47
N GLY A 50 21.49 19.45 5.28
CA GLY A 50 20.64 18.28 5.02
C GLY A 50 21.36 16.97 5.32
N PHE A 51 22.60 16.81 4.86
CA PHE A 51 23.42 15.63 5.19
C PHE A 51 23.76 15.57 6.68
N GLY A 52 24.10 16.70 7.30
CA GLY A 52 24.36 16.77 8.75
C GLY A 52 23.14 16.35 9.57
N LEU A 53 21.96 16.86 9.23
CA LEU A 53 20.69 16.50 9.89
C LEU A 53 20.34 15.03 9.66
N LEU A 54 20.51 14.52 8.43
CA LEU A 54 20.27 13.11 8.12
C LEU A 54 21.20 12.21 8.92
N ALA A 55 22.49 12.53 8.97
CA ALA A 55 23.48 11.79 9.74
C ALA A 55 23.14 11.82 11.24
N TYR A 56 22.74 12.97 11.77
CA TYR A 56 22.30 13.11 13.16
C TYR A 56 21.07 12.25 13.46
N ILE A 57 20.03 12.29 12.63
CA ILE A 57 18.81 11.48 12.81
C ILE A 57 19.13 9.99 12.72
N LEU A 58 19.94 9.58 11.74
CA LEU A 58 20.34 8.18 11.58
C LEU A 58 21.16 7.70 12.78
N PHE A 59 22.08 8.53 13.28
CA PHE A 59 22.85 8.22 14.47
C PHE A 59 21.96 8.14 15.72
N ALA A 60 21.05 9.09 15.92
CA ALA A 60 20.11 9.08 17.03
C ALA A 60 19.20 7.84 17.02
N LEU A 61 18.70 7.44 15.84
CA LEU A 61 17.94 6.20 15.68
C LEU A 61 18.79 4.96 15.96
N LEU A 62 20.03 4.92 15.47
CA LEU A 62 20.94 3.79 15.71
C LEU A 62 21.31 3.67 17.19
N ASP A 63 21.62 4.80 17.83
CA ASP A 63 21.94 4.88 19.25
C ASP A 63 20.78 4.39 20.11
N PHE A 64 19.57 4.89 19.85
CA PHE A 64 18.37 4.49 20.56
C PHE A 64 17.97 3.03 20.29
N LEU A 65 17.90 2.60 19.02
CA LEU A 65 17.33 1.29 18.65
C LEU A 65 18.29 0.12 18.81
N VAL A 66 19.59 0.38 18.77
CA VAL A 66 20.62 -0.67 18.71
C VAL A 66 21.69 -0.48 19.78
N LEU A 67 22.38 0.66 19.83
CA LEU A 67 23.59 0.80 20.65
C LEU A 67 23.27 0.79 22.16
N ARG A 68 22.25 1.55 22.57
CA ARG A 68 21.78 1.65 23.96
C ARG A 68 20.55 0.79 24.25
N ALA A 69 20.14 -0.03 23.28
CA ALA A 69 18.94 -0.84 23.41
C ALA A 69 19.14 -1.98 24.39
N VAL A 70 18.08 -2.27 25.15
CA VAL A 70 18.00 -3.41 26.04
C VAL A 70 17.46 -4.58 25.23
N TRP A 71 18.16 -5.71 25.26
CA TRP A 71 17.82 -6.89 24.47
C TRP A 71 17.21 -8.04 25.30
N THR A 72 17.46 -8.03 26.61
CA THR A 72 17.08 -9.06 27.58
C THR A 72 16.56 -8.40 28.85
N GLY A 73 15.50 -8.97 29.44
CA GLY A 73 14.88 -8.45 30.67
C GLY A 73 13.56 -9.15 30.94
N GLU A 74 13.18 -9.28 32.20
CA GLU A 74 11.95 -9.97 32.63
C GLU A 74 10.80 -9.00 32.90
N ASN A 75 11.11 -7.75 33.27
CA ASN A 75 10.15 -6.74 33.68
C ASN A 75 10.63 -5.32 33.29
N ARG A 76 9.83 -4.31 33.65
CA ARG A 76 10.14 -2.88 33.44
C ARG A 76 11.49 -2.43 33.99
N GLU A 77 12.03 -3.05 35.03
CA GLU A 77 13.27 -2.61 35.69
C GLU A 77 14.46 -2.69 34.74
N ALA A 78 14.47 -3.68 33.85
CA ALA A 78 15.47 -3.81 32.80
C ALA A 78 15.49 -2.61 31.82
N CYS A 79 14.40 -1.85 31.75
CA CYS A 79 14.23 -0.72 30.83
C CYS A 79 14.11 0.64 31.56
N LEU A 80 14.49 0.73 32.83
CA LEU A 80 14.54 1.97 33.60
C LEU A 80 15.97 2.49 33.70
N GLY A 81 16.20 3.74 33.29
CA GLY A 81 17.48 4.41 33.46
C GLY A 81 17.68 5.60 32.51
N PRO A 82 18.60 6.53 32.83
CA PRO A 82 18.82 7.74 32.03
C PRO A 82 19.49 7.48 30.68
N GLU A 83 20.21 6.37 30.53
CA GLU A 83 20.92 6.01 29.29
C GLU A 83 20.29 4.84 28.52
N VAL A 84 19.08 4.43 28.93
CA VAL A 84 18.40 3.29 28.32
C VAL A 84 17.76 3.70 27.00
N GLY A 85 18.09 2.96 25.93
CA GLY A 85 17.47 3.08 24.62
C GLY A 85 16.19 2.26 24.49
N ALA A 86 16.00 1.62 23.34
CA ALA A 86 14.81 0.82 23.05
C ALA A 86 14.69 -0.41 23.96
N CYS A 87 13.47 -0.69 24.41
CA CYS A 87 13.14 -1.82 25.29
C CYS A 87 12.62 -3.02 24.48
N TRP A 88 13.50 -3.79 23.84
CA TRP A 88 13.08 -4.97 23.06
C TRP A 88 12.44 -6.11 23.88
N PRO A 89 12.77 -6.31 25.18
CA PRO A 89 12.05 -7.27 26.03
C PRO A 89 10.54 -7.03 26.10
N PHE A 90 10.09 -5.76 26.09
CA PHE A 90 8.67 -5.44 26.03
C PHE A 90 8.01 -6.00 24.76
N ILE A 91 8.64 -5.79 23.59
CA ILE A 91 8.12 -6.31 22.32
C ILE A 91 8.08 -7.84 22.34
N LYS A 92 9.12 -8.49 22.88
CA LYS A 92 9.16 -9.96 23.02
C LYS A 92 8.05 -10.46 23.95
N ALA A 93 7.89 -9.85 25.12
CA ALA A 93 6.87 -10.23 26.11
C ALA A 93 5.45 -10.03 25.59
N LYS A 94 5.22 -8.97 24.81
CA LYS A 94 3.91 -8.64 24.23
C LYS A 94 3.70 -9.19 22.83
N PHE A 95 4.67 -9.90 22.24
CA PHE A 95 4.62 -10.32 20.83
C PHE A 95 3.34 -11.07 20.49
N GLY A 96 2.93 -12.04 21.31
CA GLY A 96 1.67 -12.77 21.10
C GLY A 96 0.44 -11.85 21.11
N GLN A 97 0.40 -10.87 22.01
CA GLN A 97 -0.67 -9.88 22.05
C GLN A 97 -0.61 -8.95 20.83
N LEU A 98 0.58 -8.53 20.39
CA LEU A 98 0.77 -7.69 19.20
C LEU A 98 0.41 -8.39 17.89
N VAL A 99 0.54 -9.72 17.82
CA VAL A 99 0.19 -10.50 16.62
C VAL A 99 -1.30 -10.83 16.58
N TYR A 100 -1.86 -11.32 17.70
CA TYR A 100 -3.20 -11.92 17.73
C TYR A 100 -4.25 -11.10 18.51
N GLY A 101 -3.84 -10.06 19.24
CA GLY A 101 -4.69 -9.38 20.21
C GLY A 101 -4.98 -10.27 21.43
N PHE A 102 -6.26 -10.36 21.81
CA PHE A 102 -6.74 -11.19 22.92
C PHE A 102 -7.25 -12.57 22.44
N TYR A 103 -6.82 -13.03 21.26
CA TYR A 103 -7.17 -14.34 20.75
C TYR A 103 -6.65 -15.45 21.70
N PRO A 104 -7.49 -16.45 22.07
CA PRO A 104 -7.12 -17.49 23.04
C PRO A 104 -5.87 -18.24 22.60
N VAL A 105 -4.97 -18.52 23.55
CA VAL A 105 -3.64 -19.11 23.26
C VAL A 105 -3.79 -20.48 22.58
N ASP A 106 -4.69 -21.32 23.09
CA ASP A 106 -4.95 -22.67 22.57
C ASP A 106 -5.50 -22.65 21.14
N GLU A 107 -6.10 -21.56 20.71
CA GLU A 107 -6.71 -21.40 19.39
C GLU A 107 -5.81 -20.66 18.39
N ARG A 108 -4.61 -20.19 18.79
CA ARG A 108 -3.70 -19.39 17.92
C ARG A 108 -3.19 -20.14 16.69
N TRP A 109 -3.28 -21.47 16.68
CA TRP A 109 -2.98 -22.27 15.49
C TRP A 109 -3.88 -21.89 14.30
N ARG A 110 -5.10 -21.37 14.56
CA ARG A 110 -6.06 -20.95 13.53
C ARG A 110 -5.60 -19.70 12.77
N PRO A 111 -5.31 -18.56 13.42
CA PRO A 111 -4.63 -17.43 12.77
C PRO A 111 -3.30 -17.81 12.09
N ASN A 112 -2.49 -18.68 12.71
CA ASN A 112 -1.23 -19.12 12.10
C ASN A 112 -1.45 -19.88 10.79
N LEU A 113 -2.45 -20.76 10.76
CA LEU A 113 -2.84 -21.47 9.55
C LEU A 113 -3.37 -20.51 8.49
N VAL A 114 -4.14 -19.48 8.87
CA VAL A 114 -4.57 -18.42 7.95
C VAL A 114 -3.37 -17.67 7.36
N PHE A 115 -2.41 -17.25 8.19
CA PHE A 115 -1.20 -16.58 7.70
C PHE A 115 -0.39 -17.46 6.76
N LEU A 116 -0.24 -18.75 7.10
CA LEU A 116 0.46 -19.73 6.29
C LEU A 116 -0.23 -19.95 4.95
N LEU A 117 -1.54 -20.22 4.95
CA LEU A 117 -2.33 -20.41 3.73
C LEU A 117 -2.31 -19.15 2.86
N GLY A 118 -2.44 -17.96 3.47
CA GLY A 118 -2.33 -16.69 2.78
C GLY A 118 -0.96 -16.54 2.09
N ALA A 119 0.12 -16.86 2.79
CA ALA A 119 1.48 -16.83 2.24
C ALA A 119 1.66 -17.84 1.09
N ILE A 120 1.19 -19.08 1.27
CA ILE A 120 1.26 -20.15 0.26
C ILE A 120 0.50 -19.77 -1.01
N LEU A 121 -0.63 -19.07 -0.89
CA LEU A 121 -1.44 -18.69 -2.05
C LEU A 121 -0.94 -17.40 -2.72
N ILE A 122 -0.44 -16.43 -1.95
CA ILE A 122 0.02 -15.14 -2.50
C ILE A 122 1.38 -15.26 -3.20
N VAL A 123 2.32 -16.04 -2.67
CA VAL A 123 3.69 -16.14 -3.22
C VAL A 123 3.68 -16.66 -4.67
N PRO A 124 2.97 -17.74 -5.03
CA PRO A 124 2.88 -18.20 -6.42
C PRO A 124 2.08 -17.24 -7.31
N LEU A 125 1.17 -16.41 -6.77
CA LEU A 125 0.53 -15.34 -7.56
C LEU A 125 1.53 -14.24 -7.95
N MET A 126 2.48 -13.96 -7.07
CA MET A 126 3.57 -13.01 -7.31
C MET A 126 4.60 -13.55 -8.31
N VAL A 127 4.79 -14.88 -8.38
CA VAL A 127 5.67 -15.54 -9.34
C VAL A 127 4.96 -15.75 -10.67
N ARG A 128 5.42 -15.08 -11.75
CA ARG A 128 4.78 -15.17 -13.07
C ARG A 128 4.87 -16.56 -13.70
N THR A 129 5.94 -17.31 -13.44
CA THR A 129 6.20 -18.63 -14.03
C THR A 129 5.48 -19.77 -13.31
N ALA A 130 4.70 -19.47 -12.26
CA ALA A 130 3.97 -20.50 -11.53
C ALA A 130 2.90 -21.14 -12.44
N PRO A 131 2.82 -22.49 -12.47
CA PRO A 131 1.76 -23.18 -13.20
C PRO A 131 0.39 -22.93 -12.54
N PHE A 132 -0.70 -23.12 -13.29
CA PHE A 132 -2.08 -23.01 -12.83
C PHE A 132 -2.46 -21.67 -12.16
N LYS A 133 -1.89 -20.55 -12.64
CA LYS A 133 -2.08 -19.22 -12.06
C LYS A 133 -3.55 -18.79 -11.90
N LEU A 134 -4.41 -19.14 -12.86
CA LEU A 134 -5.84 -18.84 -12.77
C LEU A 134 -6.51 -19.59 -11.62
N ALA A 135 -6.21 -20.88 -11.46
CA ALA A 135 -6.74 -21.69 -10.35
C ALA A 135 -6.25 -21.14 -9.00
N ASN A 136 -4.96 -20.80 -8.88
CA ASN A 136 -4.42 -20.18 -7.68
C ASN A 136 -5.07 -18.81 -7.39
N ALA A 137 -5.39 -18.03 -8.41
CA ALA A 137 -6.10 -16.75 -8.24
C ALA A 137 -7.53 -16.97 -7.72
N VAL A 138 -8.26 -17.95 -8.25
CA VAL A 138 -9.58 -18.32 -7.74
C VAL A 138 -9.50 -18.80 -6.29
N LEU A 139 -8.52 -19.65 -5.96
CA LEU A 139 -8.30 -20.10 -4.59
C LEU A 139 -8.03 -18.93 -3.64
N PHE A 140 -7.17 -17.98 -4.03
CA PHE A 140 -6.82 -16.85 -3.18
C PHE A 140 -7.94 -15.81 -3.04
N PHE A 141 -8.66 -15.48 -4.11
CA PHE A 141 -9.65 -14.39 -4.08
C PHE A 141 -11.06 -14.86 -3.71
N VAL A 142 -11.38 -16.14 -3.88
CA VAL A 142 -12.74 -16.67 -3.63
C VAL A 142 -12.74 -17.64 -2.46
N VAL A 143 -11.90 -18.67 -2.49
CA VAL A 143 -11.95 -19.75 -1.49
C VAL A 143 -11.30 -19.32 -0.16
N TYR A 144 -10.11 -18.72 -0.23
CA TYR A 144 -9.34 -18.35 0.95
C TYR A 144 -10.06 -17.37 1.90
N PRO A 145 -10.75 -16.30 1.44
CA PRO A 145 -11.48 -15.42 2.36
C PRO A 145 -12.59 -16.14 3.12
N VAL A 146 -13.28 -17.09 2.46
CA VAL A 146 -14.33 -17.90 3.08
C VAL A 146 -13.72 -18.86 4.12
N VAL A 147 -12.65 -19.56 3.75
CA VAL A 147 -11.92 -20.45 4.67
C VAL A 147 -11.36 -19.67 5.85
N ALA A 148 -10.72 -18.52 5.62
CA ALA A 148 -10.16 -17.67 6.66
C ALA A 148 -11.24 -17.15 7.61
N PHE A 149 -12.42 -16.78 7.11
CA PHE A 149 -13.55 -16.35 7.94
C PHE A 149 -13.99 -17.44 8.92
N PHE A 150 -14.31 -18.63 8.41
CA PHE A 150 -14.74 -19.76 9.26
C PHE A 150 -13.61 -20.23 10.18
N LEU A 151 -12.38 -20.25 9.69
CA LEU A 151 -11.23 -20.65 10.48
C LEU A 151 -10.93 -19.65 11.61
N LEU A 152 -11.10 -18.34 11.42
CA LEU A 152 -10.84 -17.35 12.47
C LEU A 152 -12.01 -17.21 13.45
N GLN A 153 -13.26 -17.23 12.97
CA GLN A 153 -14.45 -17.05 13.81
C GLN A 153 -14.85 -18.34 14.53
N GLY A 154 -14.78 -19.49 13.85
CA GLY A 154 -15.18 -20.78 14.41
C GLY A 154 -16.67 -21.00 14.24
N ASP A 155 -17.31 -21.61 15.24
CA ASP A 155 -18.74 -21.95 15.27
C ASP A 155 -19.16 -23.10 14.35
N VAL A 156 -18.28 -23.49 13.42
CA VAL A 156 -18.50 -24.56 12.45
C VAL A 156 -17.43 -25.64 12.65
N LEU A 157 -17.76 -26.90 12.33
CA LEU A 157 -16.86 -28.06 12.42
C LEU A 157 -16.34 -28.36 13.83
N GLY A 158 -17.09 -27.98 14.87
CA GLY A 158 -16.71 -28.21 16.27
C GLY A 158 -15.66 -27.23 16.82
N LEU A 159 -15.32 -26.18 16.07
CA LEU A 159 -14.42 -25.13 16.55
C LEU A 159 -15.13 -24.18 17.51
N PRO A 160 -14.51 -23.80 18.64
CA PRO A 160 -15.10 -22.81 19.55
C PRO A 160 -15.24 -21.45 18.85
N LEU A 161 -16.37 -20.80 19.12
CA LEU A 161 -16.63 -19.45 18.63
C LEU A 161 -15.69 -18.45 19.30
N VAL A 162 -14.85 -17.79 18.50
CA VAL A 162 -13.98 -16.71 18.94
C VAL A 162 -14.54 -15.39 18.42
N SER A 163 -15.16 -14.62 19.30
CA SER A 163 -15.75 -13.31 18.97
C SER A 163 -14.70 -12.38 18.34
N THR A 164 -15.05 -11.74 17.22
CA THR A 164 -14.14 -10.78 16.55
C THR A 164 -13.76 -9.58 17.43
N ARG A 165 -14.50 -9.30 18.51
CA ARG A 165 -14.20 -8.23 19.49
C ARG A 165 -12.85 -8.43 20.20
N ILE A 166 -12.39 -9.67 20.32
CA ILE A 166 -11.11 -10.00 20.98
C ILE A 166 -9.98 -10.21 19.97
N TRP A 167 -10.25 -10.12 18.67
CA TRP A 167 -9.20 -10.12 17.66
C TRP A 167 -8.46 -8.78 17.71
N GLY A 168 -7.16 -8.81 17.47
CA GLY A 168 -6.39 -7.58 17.40
C GLY A 168 -5.02 -7.73 16.77
N GLY A 169 -4.23 -6.67 16.86
CA GLY A 169 -2.85 -6.67 16.43
C GLY A 169 -2.68 -6.82 14.92
N ILE A 170 -1.58 -7.47 14.53
CA ILE A 170 -1.22 -7.74 13.12
C ILE A 170 -2.32 -8.52 12.40
N LEU A 171 -3.00 -9.45 13.07
CA LEU A 171 -4.11 -10.21 12.50
C LEU A 171 -5.18 -9.28 11.93
N VAL A 172 -5.69 -8.35 12.73
CA VAL A 172 -6.74 -7.42 12.30
C VAL A 172 -6.23 -6.46 11.23
N THR A 173 -5.00 -5.94 11.38
CA THR A 173 -4.36 -5.09 10.37
C THR A 173 -4.32 -5.79 9.00
N LEU A 174 -3.90 -7.05 8.95
CA LEU A 174 -3.83 -7.82 7.71
C LEU A 174 -5.22 -8.18 7.15
N VAL A 175 -6.18 -8.54 8.01
CA VAL A 175 -7.56 -8.84 7.58
C VAL A 175 -8.19 -7.61 6.93
N VAL A 176 -8.13 -6.44 7.59
CA VAL A 176 -8.69 -5.20 7.05
C VAL A 176 -8.01 -4.80 5.74
N ALA A 177 -6.68 -4.88 5.68
CA ALA A 177 -5.93 -4.57 4.47
C ALA A 177 -6.29 -5.50 3.31
N VAL A 178 -6.23 -6.82 3.51
CA VAL A 178 -6.47 -7.80 2.45
C VAL A 178 -7.90 -7.70 1.94
N VAL A 179 -8.89 -7.66 2.83
CA VAL A 179 -10.31 -7.55 2.43
C VAL A 179 -10.53 -6.24 1.67
N GLY A 180 -10.04 -5.11 2.17
CA GLY A 180 -10.18 -3.83 1.48
C GLY A 180 -9.50 -3.81 0.11
N ILE A 181 -8.28 -4.36 -0.01
CA ILE A 181 -7.54 -4.45 -1.28
C ILE A 181 -8.29 -5.33 -2.28
N VAL A 182 -8.71 -6.52 -1.84
CA VAL A 182 -9.40 -7.51 -2.68
C VAL A 182 -10.77 -7.01 -3.13
N ALA A 183 -11.53 -6.35 -2.25
CA ALA A 183 -12.85 -5.83 -2.56
C ALA A 183 -12.80 -4.55 -3.41
N SER A 184 -11.84 -3.66 -3.14
CA SER A 184 -11.78 -2.35 -3.81
C SER A 184 -11.44 -2.43 -5.29
N LEU A 185 -10.63 -3.40 -5.74
CA LEU A 185 -10.27 -3.54 -7.15
C LEU A 185 -11.47 -3.87 -8.07
N PRO A 186 -12.24 -4.96 -7.85
CA PRO A 186 -13.39 -5.26 -8.69
C PRO A 186 -14.47 -4.18 -8.57
N LEU A 187 -14.76 -3.68 -7.36
CA LEU A 187 -15.73 -2.60 -7.16
C LEU A 187 -15.29 -1.33 -7.90
N GLY A 188 -14.02 -0.97 -7.81
CA GLY A 188 -13.44 0.17 -8.52
C GLY A 188 -13.53 0.03 -10.04
N ILE A 189 -13.25 -1.16 -10.58
CA ILE A 189 -13.41 -1.43 -12.03
C ILE A 189 -14.87 -1.25 -12.45
N VAL A 190 -15.82 -1.83 -11.71
CA VAL A 190 -17.26 -1.72 -12.02
C VAL A 190 -17.72 -0.25 -11.97
N LEU A 191 -17.31 0.50 -10.94
CA LEU A 191 -17.64 1.93 -10.81
C LEU A 191 -17.00 2.78 -11.92
N ALA A 192 -15.76 2.49 -12.31
CA ALA A 192 -15.07 3.19 -13.39
C ALA A 192 -15.76 2.97 -14.75
N LEU A 193 -16.16 1.73 -15.04
CA LEU A 193 -16.94 1.38 -16.23
C LEU A 193 -18.34 2.00 -16.19
N GLY A 194 -19.00 1.95 -15.03
CA GLY A 194 -20.30 2.57 -14.80
C GLY A 194 -20.30 4.07 -15.07
N ARG A 195 -19.28 4.80 -14.60
CA ARG A 195 -19.07 6.23 -14.87
C ARG A 195 -18.89 6.56 -16.37
N ARG A 196 -18.49 5.58 -17.18
CA ARG A 196 -18.30 5.71 -18.65
C ARG A 196 -19.48 5.14 -19.45
N SER A 197 -20.52 4.63 -18.78
CA SER A 197 -21.71 4.09 -19.44
C SER A 197 -22.49 5.16 -20.19
N GLN A 198 -23.17 4.75 -21.27
CA GLN A 198 -24.13 5.60 -21.99
C GLN A 198 -25.47 5.69 -21.26
N LEU A 199 -25.78 4.74 -20.38
CA LEU A 199 -27.02 4.75 -19.60
C LEU A 199 -26.91 5.84 -18.52
N PRO A 200 -27.75 6.90 -18.57
CA PRO A 200 -27.59 8.07 -17.72
C PRO A 200 -27.70 7.71 -16.23
N ILE A 201 -28.63 6.82 -15.87
CA ILE A 201 -28.84 6.38 -14.47
C ILE A 201 -27.57 5.75 -13.89
N ILE A 202 -26.97 4.79 -14.61
CA ILE A 202 -25.75 4.10 -14.15
C ILE A 202 -24.58 5.08 -14.04
N ARG A 203 -24.44 5.96 -15.03
CA ARG A 203 -23.40 6.98 -15.06
C ARG A 203 -23.53 7.93 -13.87
N PHE A 204 -24.72 8.50 -13.64
CA PHE A 204 -24.95 9.44 -12.53
C PHE A 204 -24.81 8.75 -11.17
N ALA A 205 -25.32 7.53 -11.00
CA ALA A 205 -25.15 6.77 -9.76
C ALA A 205 -23.67 6.50 -9.46
N SER A 206 -22.88 6.12 -10.47
CA SER A 206 -21.44 5.89 -10.32
C SER A 206 -20.68 7.19 -9.99
N ILE A 207 -21.00 8.30 -10.65
CA ILE A 207 -20.41 9.61 -10.37
C ILE A 207 -20.75 10.03 -8.93
N ALA A 208 -22.02 9.99 -8.55
CA ALA A 208 -22.46 10.39 -7.22
C ALA A 208 -21.76 9.56 -6.12
N PHE A 209 -21.67 8.24 -6.31
CA PHE A 209 -20.93 7.37 -5.41
C PHE A 209 -19.45 7.80 -5.31
N ILE A 210 -18.75 7.89 -6.44
CA ILE A 210 -17.30 8.18 -6.45
C ILE A 210 -17.01 9.54 -5.81
N GLU A 211 -17.75 10.59 -6.19
CA GLU A 211 -17.51 11.94 -5.68
C GLU A 211 -17.88 12.06 -4.19
N PHE A 212 -18.96 11.41 -3.74
CA PHE A 212 -19.34 11.38 -2.32
C PHE A 212 -18.23 10.75 -1.46
N TRP A 213 -17.81 9.52 -1.79
CA TRP A 213 -16.84 8.78 -0.98
C TRP A 213 -15.44 9.41 -0.99
N ARG A 214 -15.06 10.08 -2.08
CA ARG A 214 -13.79 10.85 -2.14
C ARG A 214 -13.85 12.19 -1.43
N GLY A 215 -15.05 12.74 -1.22
CA GLY A 215 -15.27 13.99 -0.50
C GLY A 215 -15.34 13.83 1.02
N VAL A 216 -15.55 12.60 1.52
CA VAL A 216 -15.72 12.32 2.96
C VAL A 216 -14.45 11.68 3.54
N PRO A 217 -13.93 12.14 4.70
CA PRO A 217 -12.80 11.49 5.36
C PRO A 217 -13.12 10.05 5.81
N LEU A 218 -12.16 9.12 5.65
CA LEU A 218 -12.33 7.71 6.07
C LEU A 218 -12.64 7.58 7.58
N ILE A 219 -12.08 8.44 8.42
CA ILE A 219 -12.40 8.51 9.85
C ILE A 219 -13.91 8.71 10.09
N THR A 220 -14.55 9.61 9.33
CA THR A 220 -15.98 9.90 9.44
C THR A 220 -16.82 8.71 9.00
N VAL A 221 -16.41 8.03 7.92
CA VAL A 221 -17.04 6.79 7.46
C VAL A 221 -17.02 5.72 8.55
N LEU A 222 -15.85 5.49 9.15
CA LEU A 222 -15.68 4.47 10.18
C LEU A 222 -16.52 4.80 11.42
N PHE A 223 -16.48 6.05 11.86
CA PHE A 223 -17.28 6.53 12.99
C PHE A 223 -18.78 6.35 12.73
N PHE A 224 -19.26 6.77 11.56
CA PHE A 224 -20.66 6.61 11.16
C PHE A 224 -21.07 5.13 11.13
N ALA A 225 -20.28 4.28 10.46
CA ALA A 225 -20.56 2.85 10.36
C ALA A 225 -20.60 2.16 11.74
N THR A 226 -19.79 2.62 12.69
CA THR A 226 -19.70 1.98 14.01
C THR A 226 -20.74 2.50 15.00
N TYR A 227 -20.96 3.81 15.06
CA TYR A 227 -21.76 4.42 16.13
C TYR A 227 -23.12 4.94 15.66
N MET A 228 -23.22 5.43 14.41
CA MET A 228 -24.45 6.04 13.91
C MET A 228 -25.36 5.04 13.18
N LEU A 229 -24.79 4.21 12.28
CA LEU A 229 -25.55 3.23 11.50
C LEU A 229 -26.42 2.29 12.36
N PRO A 230 -25.95 1.76 13.51
CA PRO A 230 -26.80 0.92 14.37
C PRO A 230 -28.08 1.59 14.86
N LEU A 231 -28.09 2.92 15.01
CA LEU A 231 -29.28 3.67 15.46
C LEU A 231 -30.42 3.63 14.42
N PHE A 232 -30.09 3.39 13.17
CA PHE A 232 -31.04 3.27 12.06
C PHE A 232 -31.40 1.81 11.73
N LEU A 233 -30.72 0.83 12.33
CA LEU A 233 -30.97 -0.59 12.08
C LEU A 233 -32.06 -1.11 13.03
N PRO A 234 -33.01 -1.94 12.54
CA PRO A 234 -33.98 -2.61 13.39
C PRO A 234 -33.30 -3.44 14.48
N ARG A 235 -33.93 -3.52 15.66
CA ARG A 235 -33.46 -4.36 16.76
C ARG A 235 -33.29 -5.80 16.27
N GLY A 236 -32.08 -6.35 16.42
CA GLY A 236 -31.73 -7.70 15.96
C GLY A 236 -30.96 -7.78 14.63
N LEU A 237 -30.86 -6.70 13.85
CA LEU A 237 -30.01 -6.61 12.66
C LEU A 237 -28.67 -5.91 12.95
N GLU A 238 -28.08 -6.17 14.12
CA GLU A 238 -26.79 -5.60 14.49
C GLU A 238 -25.64 -6.39 13.88
N PHE A 239 -24.97 -5.79 12.89
CA PHE A 239 -23.74 -6.36 12.35
C PHE A 239 -22.56 -6.17 13.31
N ASN A 240 -21.65 -7.13 13.28
CA ASN A 240 -20.40 -7.04 14.02
C ASN A 240 -19.60 -5.77 13.65
N GLY A 241 -18.93 -5.15 14.63
CA GLY A 241 -18.14 -3.93 14.43
C GLY A 241 -17.04 -4.07 13.36
N LEU A 242 -16.34 -5.21 13.33
CA LEU A 242 -15.31 -5.48 12.32
C LEU A 242 -15.92 -5.53 10.92
N LEU A 243 -17.05 -6.21 10.72
CA LEU A 243 -17.72 -6.28 9.43
C LEU A 243 -18.12 -4.89 8.91
N ARG A 244 -18.65 -4.03 9.78
CA ARG A 244 -19.02 -2.66 9.44
C ARG A 244 -17.81 -1.83 9.02
N ALA A 245 -16.69 -1.97 9.73
CA ALA A 245 -15.42 -1.35 9.34
C ALA A 245 -14.92 -1.88 7.99
N LEU A 246 -14.95 -3.19 7.75
CA LEU A 246 -14.54 -3.81 6.48
C LEU A 246 -15.35 -3.29 5.29
N VAL A 247 -16.67 -3.16 5.44
CA VAL A 247 -17.54 -2.61 4.40
C VAL A 247 -17.21 -1.14 4.14
N GLY A 248 -17.11 -0.32 5.19
CA GLY A 248 -16.77 1.11 5.06
C GLY A 248 -15.43 1.34 4.37
N VAL A 249 -14.40 0.60 4.78
CA VAL A 249 -13.05 0.62 4.18
C VAL A 249 -13.09 0.18 2.72
N SER A 250 -13.83 -0.88 2.39
CA SER A 250 -13.94 -1.40 1.03
C SER A 250 -14.62 -0.43 0.08
N LEU A 251 -15.72 0.21 0.51
CA LEU A 251 -16.44 1.20 -0.30
C LEU A 251 -15.61 2.47 -0.52
N PHE A 252 -14.96 2.96 0.54
CA PHE A 252 -14.06 4.10 0.46
C PHE A 252 -12.91 3.82 -0.50
N ALA A 253 -12.20 2.70 -0.33
CA ALA A 253 -11.10 2.32 -1.21
C ALA A 253 -11.55 2.08 -2.66
N ALA A 254 -12.74 1.52 -2.88
CA ALA A 254 -13.31 1.31 -4.21
C ALA A 254 -13.49 2.63 -4.99
N ALA A 255 -13.87 3.72 -4.32
CA ALA A 255 -14.04 5.02 -4.97
C ALA A 255 -12.70 5.61 -5.47
N TYR A 256 -11.64 5.50 -4.66
CA TYR A 256 -10.29 5.91 -5.10
C TYR A 256 -9.76 4.99 -6.20
N MET A 257 -10.01 3.68 -6.09
CA MET A 257 -9.62 2.71 -7.12
C MET A 257 -10.33 2.95 -8.45
N ALA A 258 -11.61 3.34 -8.42
CA ALA A 258 -12.37 3.68 -9.62
C ALA A 258 -11.72 4.83 -10.41
N GLU A 259 -11.17 5.83 -9.72
CA GLU A 259 -10.48 6.96 -10.36
C GLU A 259 -9.13 6.56 -10.96
N VAL A 260 -8.39 5.68 -10.27
CA VAL A 260 -7.15 5.11 -10.82
C VAL A 260 -7.46 4.32 -12.10
N VAL A 261 -8.45 3.43 -12.08
CA VAL A 261 -8.86 2.64 -13.25
C VAL A 261 -9.38 3.55 -14.36
N ARG A 262 -10.17 4.59 -14.04
CA ARG A 262 -10.64 5.59 -15.00
C ARG A 262 -9.49 6.32 -15.69
N GLY A 263 -8.47 6.72 -14.95
CA GLY A 263 -7.25 7.32 -15.50
C GLY A 263 -6.56 6.38 -16.50
N GLY A 264 -6.51 5.08 -16.19
CA GLY A 264 -5.97 4.07 -17.10
C GLY A 264 -6.78 3.90 -18.37
N LEU A 265 -8.11 3.86 -18.26
CA LEU A 265 -9.01 3.77 -19.42
C LEU A 265 -8.90 4.99 -20.34
N GLN A 266 -8.63 6.18 -19.79
CA GLN A 266 -8.43 7.40 -20.56
C GLN A 266 -7.08 7.46 -21.28
N ALA A 267 -6.07 6.75 -20.77
CA ALA A 267 -4.74 6.69 -21.39
C ALA A 267 -4.71 5.78 -22.64
N ILE A 268 -5.74 4.97 -22.88
CA ILE A 268 -5.80 4.09 -24.04
C ILE A 268 -6.12 4.90 -25.32
N PRO A 269 -5.27 4.83 -26.37
CA PRO A 269 -5.52 5.52 -27.63
C PRO A 269 -6.83 5.08 -28.29
N ARG A 270 -7.53 6.02 -28.94
CA ARG A 270 -8.79 5.73 -29.65
C ARG A 270 -8.64 4.63 -30.71
N GLY A 271 -7.49 4.54 -31.37
CA GLY A 271 -7.20 3.50 -32.36
C GLY A 271 -7.32 2.06 -31.83
N GLN A 272 -7.10 1.81 -30.53
CA GLN A 272 -7.34 0.47 -29.94
C GLN A 272 -8.84 0.12 -29.91
N TYR A 273 -9.70 1.11 -29.63
CA TYR A 273 -11.14 0.93 -29.67
C TYR A 273 -11.62 0.74 -31.11
N GLU A 274 -11.17 1.60 -32.03
CA GLU A 274 -11.53 1.55 -33.45
C GLU A 274 -11.08 0.24 -34.11
N GLY A 275 -9.85 -0.22 -33.82
CA GLY A 275 -9.34 -1.49 -34.32
C GLY A 275 -10.12 -2.70 -33.82
N ALA A 276 -10.51 -2.72 -32.54
CA ALA A 276 -11.35 -3.77 -31.98
C ALA A 276 -12.76 -3.80 -32.60
N MET A 277 -13.34 -2.62 -32.85
CA MET A 277 -14.63 -2.51 -33.54
C MET A 277 -14.55 -2.94 -35.01
N ALA A 278 -13.44 -2.64 -35.70
CA ALA A 278 -13.23 -3.03 -37.10
C ALA A 278 -13.20 -4.55 -37.31
N VAL A 279 -12.75 -5.32 -36.31
CA VAL A 279 -12.80 -6.80 -36.33
C VAL A 279 -14.12 -7.36 -35.76
N GLY A 280 -15.14 -6.52 -35.56
CA GLY A 280 -16.49 -6.93 -35.16
C GLY A 280 -16.65 -7.31 -33.68
N LEU A 281 -15.73 -6.89 -32.79
CA LEU A 281 -15.88 -7.16 -31.36
C LEU A 281 -16.93 -6.24 -30.73
N GLY A 282 -17.98 -6.83 -30.14
CA GLY A 282 -18.93 -6.10 -29.31
C GLY A 282 -18.27 -5.49 -28.05
N TYR A 283 -18.95 -4.52 -27.44
CA TYR A 283 -18.42 -3.72 -26.31
C TYR A 283 -17.79 -4.58 -25.20
N TRP A 284 -18.48 -5.62 -24.73
CA TRP A 284 -17.99 -6.46 -23.63
C TRP A 284 -16.73 -7.24 -24.01
N ARG A 285 -16.67 -7.79 -25.22
CA ARG A 285 -15.48 -8.51 -25.71
C ARG A 285 -14.31 -7.56 -25.89
N MET A 286 -14.54 -6.41 -26.53
CA MET A 286 -13.53 -5.35 -26.67
C MET A 286 -13.01 -4.89 -25.30
N MET A 287 -13.92 -4.63 -24.34
CA MET A 287 -13.55 -4.13 -23.02
C MET A 287 -12.73 -5.15 -22.23
N PHE A 288 -13.22 -6.39 -22.08
CA PHE A 288 -12.56 -7.39 -21.24
C PHE A 288 -11.31 -8.01 -21.86
N LEU A 289 -11.27 -8.17 -23.19
CA LEU A 289 -10.15 -8.86 -23.86
C LEU A 289 -9.03 -7.90 -24.28
N ILE A 290 -9.35 -6.63 -24.58
CA ILE A 290 -8.41 -5.70 -25.20
C ILE A 290 -8.17 -4.48 -24.31
N ILE A 291 -9.21 -3.69 -24.02
CA ILE A 291 -9.05 -2.35 -23.44
C ILE A 291 -8.70 -2.42 -21.95
N LEU A 292 -9.48 -3.15 -21.14
CA LEU A 292 -9.31 -3.20 -19.69
C LEU A 292 -7.96 -3.81 -19.28
N PRO A 293 -7.47 -4.92 -19.87
CA PRO A 293 -6.14 -5.45 -19.53
C PRO A 293 -5.01 -4.45 -19.82
N GLN A 294 -5.10 -3.70 -20.92
CA GLN A 294 -4.12 -2.65 -21.25
C GLN A 294 -4.21 -1.47 -20.27
N ALA A 295 -5.42 -1.02 -19.95
CA ALA A 295 -5.65 0.07 -19.00
C ALA A 295 -5.12 -0.28 -17.61
N LEU A 296 -5.46 -1.46 -17.09
CA LEU A 296 -4.98 -1.94 -15.79
C LEU A 296 -3.45 -2.04 -15.76
N LYS A 297 -2.82 -2.49 -16.84
CA LYS A 297 -1.36 -2.53 -16.97
C LYS A 297 -0.71 -1.15 -16.86
N LEU A 298 -1.31 -0.11 -17.46
CA LEU A 298 -0.80 1.27 -17.39
C LEU A 298 -0.88 1.83 -15.97
N VAL A 299 -1.88 1.44 -15.18
CA VAL A 299 -2.12 2.00 -13.84
C VAL A 299 -1.68 1.11 -12.69
N ILE A 300 -0.90 0.04 -12.94
CA ILE A 300 -0.31 -0.78 -11.87
C ILE A 300 0.38 0.06 -10.79
N PRO A 301 1.19 1.09 -11.10
CA PRO A 301 1.80 1.94 -10.08
C PRO A 301 0.74 2.66 -9.22
N GLY A 302 -0.32 3.16 -9.84
CA GLY A 302 -1.44 3.80 -9.15
C GLY A 302 -2.22 2.84 -8.26
N ILE A 303 -2.52 1.63 -8.76
CA ILE A 303 -3.22 0.57 -8.02
C ILE A 303 -2.43 0.22 -6.75
N VAL A 304 -1.13 -0.06 -6.88
CA VAL A 304 -0.31 -0.44 -5.73
C VAL A 304 -0.12 0.73 -4.77
N ASN A 305 -0.03 1.97 -5.26
CA ASN A 305 0.00 3.14 -4.40
C ASN A 305 -1.27 3.26 -3.54
N THR A 306 -2.45 3.03 -4.13
CA THR A 306 -3.71 2.99 -3.38
C THR A 306 -3.73 1.84 -2.38
N PHE A 307 -3.20 0.65 -2.71
CA PHE A 307 -3.09 -0.45 -1.76
C PHE A 307 -2.15 -0.17 -0.59
N ILE A 308 -1.02 0.51 -0.83
CA ILE A 308 -0.10 0.96 0.22
C ILE A 308 -0.77 1.99 1.13
N GLY A 309 -1.52 2.94 0.55
CA GLY A 309 -2.32 3.90 1.30
C GLY A 309 -3.33 3.20 2.20
N LEU A 310 -4.12 2.30 1.62
CA LEU A 310 -5.13 1.51 2.33
C LEU A 310 -4.52 0.67 3.47
N PHE A 311 -3.36 0.06 3.25
CA PHE A 311 -2.65 -0.69 4.28
C PHE A 311 -2.30 0.19 5.47
N LYS A 312 -1.85 1.43 5.25
CA LYS A 312 -1.58 2.39 6.32
C LYS A 312 -2.86 2.89 7.00
N ASP A 313 -3.90 3.13 6.21
CA ASP A 313 -5.19 3.61 6.68
C ASP A 313 -5.93 2.60 7.56
N THR A 314 -5.51 1.32 7.56
CA THR A 314 -6.01 0.32 8.53
C THR A 314 -5.86 0.77 9.97
N THR A 315 -4.87 1.60 10.29
CA THR A 315 -4.68 2.17 11.64
C THR A 315 -5.83 3.06 12.11
N LEU A 316 -6.64 3.59 11.19
CA LEU A 316 -7.80 4.43 11.52
C LEU A 316 -8.93 3.63 12.19
N VAL A 317 -8.94 2.30 12.08
CA VAL A 317 -9.94 1.46 12.78
C VAL A 317 -9.81 1.53 14.31
N LEU A 318 -8.66 1.99 14.83
CA LEU A 318 -8.50 2.29 16.26
C LEU A 318 -9.55 3.26 16.79
N ILE A 319 -10.03 4.19 15.94
CA ILE A 319 -11.00 5.23 16.33
C ILE A 319 -12.37 4.63 16.67
N VAL A 320 -12.64 3.45 16.12
CA VAL A 320 -13.86 2.68 16.38
C VAL A 320 -13.62 1.54 17.38
N SER A 321 -12.58 1.69 18.22
CA SER A 321 -12.17 0.72 19.26
C SER A 321 -11.84 -0.67 18.73
N ILE A 322 -11.46 -0.79 17.46
CA ILE A 322 -10.89 -2.02 16.91
C ILE A 322 -9.37 -1.94 17.11
N LEU A 323 -8.83 -2.84 17.94
CA LEU A 323 -7.41 -2.85 18.29
C LEU A 323 -6.58 -3.50 17.19
N ASP A 324 -6.28 -2.77 16.13
CA ASP A 324 -5.27 -3.16 15.13
C ASP A 324 -3.85 -3.19 15.75
N LEU A 325 -2.78 -3.36 14.96
CA LEU A 325 -1.41 -3.29 15.48
C LEU A 325 -1.15 -2.02 16.30
N LEU A 326 -1.55 -0.84 15.81
CA LEU A 326 -1.32 0.41 16.52
C LEU A 326 -2.18 0.51 17.79
N GLY A 327 -3.44 0.10 17.72
CA GLY A 327 -4.32 0.02 18.88
C GLY A 327 -3.82 -0.93 19.95
N GLN A 328 -3.34 -2.11 19.55
CA GLN A 328 -2.85 -3.13 20.46
C GLN A 328 -1.54 -2.72 21.15
N LEU A 329 -0.68 -1.97 20.46
CA LEU A 329 0.49 -1.33 21.06
C LEU A 329 0.10 -0.30 22.12
N ARG A 330 -0.83 0.61 21.79
CA ARG A 330 -1.34 1.61 22.74
C ARG A 330 -1.97 0.97 23.97
N ALA A 331 -2.73 -0.10 23.79
CA ALA A 331 -3.28 -0.88 24.89
C ALA A 331 -2.18 -1.54 25.73
N ALA A 332 -1.09 -2.01 25.11
CA ALA A 332 0.03 -2.65 25.80
C ALA A 332 0.89 -1.67 26.61
N PHE A 333 0.90 -0.37 26.27
CA PHE A 333 1.61 0.66 27.05
C PHE A 333 1.03 0.88 28.44
N ALA A 334 -0.25 0.56 28.64
CA ALA A 334 -0.91 0.64 29.93
C ALA A 334 -0.56 -0.51 30.88
N ASP A 335 0.24 -1.52 30.45
CA ASP A 335 0.66 -2.61 31.33
C ASP A 335 1.69 -2.12 32.37
N PRO A 336 1.37 -2.13 33.68
CA PRO A 336 2.27 -1.65 34.71
C PRO A 336 3.58 -2.44 34.80
N ASN A 337 3.60 -3.70 34.36
CA ASN A 337 4.81 -4.55 34.36
C ASN A 337 5.84 -4.09 33.34
N TRP A 338 5.44 -3.30 32.33
CA TRP A 338 6.29 -2.87 31.21
C TRP A 338 6.24 -1.36 30.94
N ALA A 339 5.46 -0.60 31.72
CA ALA A 339 5.35 0.84 31.58
C ALA A 339 6.67 1.54 31.95
N THR A 340 7.36 2.10 30.95
CA THR A 340 8.57 2.90 31.09
C THR A 340 8.55 4.07 30.08
N PRO A 341 9.35 5.14 30.28
CA PRO A 341 9.42 6.25 29.33
C PRO A 341 9.86 5.87 27.91
N VAL A 342 10.57 4.74 27.75
CA VAL A 342 11.10 4.28 26.44
C VAL A 342 10.20 3.27 25.74
N THR A 343 9.22 2.70 26.45
CA THR A 343 8.32 1.65 25.95
C THR A 343 7.50 2.15 24.74
N GLU A 344 6.96 3.37 24.82
CA GLU A 344 6.16 3.94 23.73
C GLU A 344 6.97 4.13 22.45
N PHE A 345 8.16 4.73 22.56
CA PHE A 345 9.07 4.94 21.43
C PHE A 345 9.49 3.63 20.80
N THR A 346 9.76 2.61 21.62
CA THR A 346 10.09 1.26 21.14
C THR A 346 8.92 0.62 20.40
N GLY A 347 7.71 0.73 20.95
CA GLY A 347 6.48 0.24 20.32
C GLY A 347 6.21 0.89 18.97
N TYR A 348 6.33 2.21 18.88
CA TYR A 348 6.17 2.93 17.61
C TYR A 348 7.29 2.63 16.61
N ALA A 349 8.53 2.42 17.06
CA ALA A 349 9.60 1.95 16.20
C ALA A 349 9.30 0.56 15.61
N PHE A 350 8.81 -0.38 16.43
CA PHE A 350 8.37 -1.70 15.97
C PHE A 350 7.23 -1.60 14.94
N ALA A 351 6.19 -0.82 15.21
CA ALA A 351 5.12 -0.56 14.23
C ALA A 351 5.67 0.08 12.95
N GLY A 352 6.57 1.06 13.09
CA GLY A 352 7.24 1.73 11.98
C GLY A 352 7.98 0.74 11.09
N PHE A 353 8.75 -0.18 11.67
CA PHE A 353 9.41 -1.26 10.92
C PHE A 353 8.42 -2.18 10.24
N PHE A 354 7.37 -2.62 10.94
CA PHE A 354 6.32 -3.45 10.36
C PHE A 354 5.69 -2.78 9.12
N TYR A 355 5.19 -1.55 9.25
CA TYR A 355 4.60 -0.83 8.13
C TYR A 355 5.61 -0.55 7.03
N PHE A 356 6.85 -0.20 7.37
CA PHE A 356 7.92 0.05 6.42
C PHE A 356 8.22 -1.18 5.57
N PHE A 357 8.47 -2.36 6.17
CA PHE A 357 8.84 -3.56 5.42
C PHE A 357 7.71 -4.02 4.49
N PHE A 358 6.45 -3.97 4.92
CA PHE A 358 5.31 -4.31 4.08
C PHE A 358 5.13 -3.31 2.93
N CYS A 359 5.15 -2.00 3.22
CA CYS A 359 4.99 -0.95 2.20
C CYS A 359 6.16 -0.95 1.21
N TYR A 360 7.39 -1.13 1.69
CA TYR A 360 8.58 -1.26 0.88
C TYR A 360 8.50 -2.51 0.00
N GLY A 361 8.08 -3.66 0.54
CA GLY A 361 7.86 -4.89 -0.21
C GLY A 361 6.86 -4.71 -1.35
N MET A 362 5.69 -4.14 -1.06
CA MET A 362 4.67 -3.82 -2.07
C MET A 362 5.21 -2.85 -3.14
N SER A 363 5.90 -1.79 -2.73
CA SER A 363 6.49 -0.79 -3.64
C SER A 363 7.56 -1.41 -4.55
N ARG A 364 8.48 -2.22 -4.00
CA ARG A 364 9.52 -2.92 -4.76
C ARG A 364 8.93 -3.91 -5.76
N TYR A 365 7.93 -4.66 -5.34
CA TYR A 365 7.21 -5.58 -6.22
C TYR A 365 6.51 -4.84 -7.36
N SER A 366 5.84 -3.71 -7.07
CA SER A 366 5.23 -2.84 -8.10
C SER A 366 6.25 -2.39 -9.16
N ARG A 367 7.40 -1.86 -8.73
CA ARG A 367 8.48 -1.43 -9.65
C ARG A 367 9.03 -2.59 -10.46
N TYR A 368 9.13 -3.78 -9.87
CA TYR A 368 9.53 -4.99 -10.60
C TYR A 368 8.53 -5.34 -11.70
N VAL A 369 7.23 -5.36 -11.38
CA VAL A 369 6.15 -5.66 -12.33
C VAL A 369 6.08 -4.60 -13.44
N GLU A 370 6.17 -3.32 -13.10
CA GLU A 370 6.18 -2.20 -14.04
C GLU A 370 7.31 -2.31 -15.06
N ARG A 371 8.57 -2.44 -14.59
CA ARG A 371 9.75 -2.57 -15.47
C ARG A 371 9.65 -3.76 -16.42
N ARG A 372 9.05 -4.87 -15.95
CA ARG A 372 8.88 -6.08 -16.74
C ARG A 372 7.74 -5.97 -17.76
N LEU A 373 6.68 -5.22 -17.44
CA LEU A 373 5.54 -5.01 -18.32
C LEU A 373 5.76 -3.87 -19.33
N ASN A 374 6.72 -2.97 -19.08
CA ASN A 374 7.08 -1.88 -19.99
C ASN A 374 7.89 -2.37 -21.21
N THR A 375 7.23 -3.12 -22.09
CA THR A 375 7.79 -3.70 -23.32
C THR A 375 7.72 -2.76 -24.54
N GLY A 376 7.30 -1.50 -24.36
CA GLY A 376 6.92 -0.62 -25.48
C GLY A 376 7.83 0.57 -25.79
N HIS A 377 8.79 0.94 -24.92
CA HIS A 377 9.53 2.21 -25.06
C HIS A 377 11.05 2.09 -24.84
N LYS A 378 11.66 1.01 -25.34
CA LYS A 378 13.09 1.02 -25.65
C LYS A 378 13.25 1.02 -27.17
N ARG A 379 13.08 2.20 -27.76
CA ARG A 379 13.63 2.52 -29.08
C ARG A 379 14.68 3.59 -28.89
#